data_AF-A0AAV8YB07-F1
#
_entry.id   AF-A0AAV8YB07-F1
#
_cell.length_a   1.000
_cell.length_b   1.000
_cell.length_c   1.000
_cell.angle_alpha   90.00
_cell.angle_beta   90.00
_cell.angle_gamma   90.00
#
_symmetry.space_group_name_H-M   'P 1'
#
loop_
_entity.id
_entity.type
_entity.pdbx_description
1 polymer ?
#
loop_
_entity_poly.entity_id
_entity_poly.type
_entity_poly.pdbx_seq_one_letter_code
_entity_poly.pdbx_strand_id
1 'polypeptide(L)'
;MSLSDIQRIEILILLGCGDKTRTQKQVCEIFNTKYPDRRISQSTVSRIENKFREFGNVTDIPKSGRKRILDDKQKLDILLDIQDNPHKPTRQVAAYNDVKLNDDDPYRRLEFCEIMANRCQDNPLFIKNTLFSDEATFVLNGTVNKQNCRYWSIENPHLMMEANTQYPEKVRITLKSHVMEQI
;
A
#
# COMPACT_ATOMS: atom_id res chain seq x y z
N MET A 1 9.62 14.69 -1.70
CA MET A 1 10.34 14.94 -0.44
C MET A 1 9.32 15.50 0.55
N SER A 2 9.14 14.91 1.73
CA SER A 2 8.13 15.39 2.71
C SER A 2 8.66 16.63 3.44
N LEU A 3 7.76 17.56 3.77
CA LEU A 3 8.06 18.65 4.69
C LEU A 3 8.28 18.07 6.09
N SER A 4 9.23 18.61 6.84
CA SER A 4 9.34 18.25 8.26
C SER A 4 8.18 18.85 9.06
N ASP A 5 7.91 18.30 10.25
CA ASP A 5 6.87 18.85 11.13
C ASP A 5 7.16 20.31 11.52
N ILE A 6 8.44 20.65 11.70
CA ILE A 6 8.89 22.03 11.94
C ILE A 6 8.51 22.94 10.77
N GLN A 7 8.76 22.50 9.54
CA GLN A 7 8.41 23.27 8.34
C GLN A 7 6.89 23.43 8.18
N ARG A 8 6.10 22.41 8.54
CA ARG A 8 4.63 22.49 8.54
C ARG A 8 4.12 23.48 9.60
N ILE A 9 4.71 23.47 10.79
CA ILE A 9 4.39 24.44 11.86
C ILE A 9 4.75 25.86 11.42
N GLU A 10 5.91 26.05 10.79
CA GLU A 10 6.33 27.36 10.28
C GLU A 10 5.35 27.92 9.24
N ILE A 11 4.83 27.07 8.35
CA ILE A 11 3.77 27.45 7.39
C ILE A 11 2.50 27.92 8.13
N LEU A 12 2.09 27.23 9.20
CA LEU A 12 0.93 27.62 10.01
C LEU A 12 1.15 28.93 10.77
N ILE A 13 2.37 29.17 11.25
CA ILE A 13 2.76 30.44 11.89
C ILE A 13 2.69 31.58 10.86
N LEU A 14 3.22 31.37 9.64
CA LEU A 14 3.21 32.38 8.58
C LEU A 14 1.80 32.74 8.11
N LEU A 15 0.88 31.76 8.05
CA LEU A 15 -0.55 31.97 7.80
C LEU A 15 -1.19 32.89 8.85
N GLY A 16 -0.66 32.91 10.07
CA GLY A 16 -1.30 33.53 11.23
C GLY A 16 -2.46 32.66 11.68
N CYS A 17 -2.19 31.74 12.61
CA CYS A 17 -3.18 30.82 13.16
C CYS A 17 -4.44 31.59 13.62
N GLY A 18 -5.63 31.09 13.27
CA GLY A 18 -6.91 31.74 13.61
C GLY A 18 -7.36 32.77 12.57
N ASP A 19 -6.64 33.89 12.47
CA ASP A 19 -7.12 35.10 11.77
C ASP A 19 -6.80 35.14 10.25
N LYS A 20 -6.00 34.20 9.74
CA LYS A 20 -5.55 34.14 8.33
C LYS A 20 -4.94 35.45 7.83
N THR A 21 -4.04 36.03 8.63
CA THR A 21 -3.38 37.32 8.35
C THR A 21 -2.71 37.39 6.97
N ARG A 22 -2.24 36.25 6.44
CA ARG A 22 -1.61 36.15 5.12
C ARG A 22 -2.38 35.17 4.25
N THR A 23 -2.48 35.52 2.96
CA THR A 23 -3.00 34.59 1.96
C THR A 23 -2.03 33.42 1.78
N GLN A 24 -2.57 32.25 1.41
CA GLN A 24 -1.75 31.05 1.16
C GLN A 24 -0.70 31.27 0.06
N LYS A 25 -0.96 32.19 -0.90
CA LYS A 25 -0.02 32.57 -1.95
C LYS A 25 1.18 33.35 -1.38
N GLN A 26 0.92 34.33 -0.54
CA GLN A 26 1.98 35.09 0.16
C GLN A 26 2.84 34.19 1.05
N VAL A 27 2.21 33.25 1.76
CA VAL A 27 2.93 32.28 2.60
C VAL A 27 3.81 31.37 1.76
N CYS A 28 3.30 30.89 0.62
CA CYS A 28 4.06 30.11 -0.34
C CYS A 28 5.29 30.88 -0.86
N GLU A 29 5.13 32.17 -1.22
CA GLU A 29 6.22 33.03 -1.69
C GLU A 29 7.29 33.23 -0.61
N ILE A 30 6.88 33.56 0.62
CA ILE A 30 7.79 33.73 1.76
C ILE A 30 8.55 32.44 2.06
N PHE A 31 7.83 31.31 2.13
CA PHE A 31 8.44 30.01 2.44
C PHE A 31 9.43 29.58 1.34
N ASN A 32 9.07 29.76 0.07
CA ASN A 32 9.95 29.42 -1.05
C ASN A 32 11.17 30.33 -1.15
N THR A 33 11.05 31.57 -0.70
CA THR A 33 12.18 32.51 -0.60
C THR A 33 13.15 32.07 0.51
N LYS A 34 12.61 31.60 1.64
CA LYS A 34 13.41 31.10 2.76
C LYS A 34 14.06 29.74 2.50
N TYR A 35 13.39 28.87 1.75
CA TYR A 35 13.84 27.51 1.43
C TYR A 35 13.88 27.29 -0.09
N PRO A 36 14.91 27.82 -0.80
CA PRO A 36 14.99 27.71 -2.27
C PRO A 36 15.13 26.26 -2.75
N ASP A 37 15.78 25.40 -1.97
CA ASP A 37 15.98 23.98 -2.31
C ASP A 37 14.69 23.13 -2.20
N ARG A 38 13.65 23.65 -1.52
CA ARG A 38 12.42 22.90 -1.24
C ARG A 38 11.19 23.75 -1.47
N ARG A 39 10.93 24.04 -2.75
CA ARG A 39 9.76 24.83 -3.16
C ARG A 39 8.46 24.07 -2.91
N ILE A 40 7.51 24.74 -2.28
CA ILE A 40 6.14 24.29 -2.06
C ILE A 40 5.18 25.07 -2.95
N SER A 41 3.98 24.53 -3.16
CA SER A 41 2.87 25.22 -3.82
C SER A 41 1.87 25.78 -2.80
N GLN A 42 1.06 26.74 -3.23
CA GLN A 42 -0.08 27.23 -2.45
C GLN A 42 -1.05 26.10 -2.06
N SER A 43 -1.23 25.10 -2.92
CA SER A 43 -2.07 23.92 -2.61
C SER A 43 -1.52 23.10 -1.44
N THR A 44 -0.20 23.02 -1.29
CA THR A 44 0.43 22.38 -0.12
C THR A 44 0.13 23.16 1.16
N VAL A 45 0.22 24.50 1.12
CA VAL A 45 -0.16 25.37 2.25
C VAL A 45 -1.64 25.15 2.62
N SER A 46 -2.53 25.11 1.63
CA SER A 46 -3.97 24.85 1.86
C SER A 46 -4.23 23.49 2.49
N ARG A 47 -3.57 22.42 2.03
CA ARG A 47 -3.75 21.08 2.59
C ARG A 47 -3.29 21.01 4.04
N ILE A 48 -2.16 21.66 4.37
CA ILE A 48 -1.65 21.71 5.74
C ILE A 48 -2.62 22.50 6.64
N GLU A 49 -3.11 23.65 6.19
CA GLU A 49 -4.09 24.46 6.93
C GLU A 49 -5.37 23.66 7.21
N ASN A 50 -5.96 23.05 6.18
CA ASN A 50 -7.20 22.31 6.31
C ASN A 50 -7.05 21.12 7.26
N LYS A 51 -5.97 20.34 7.09
CA LYS A 51 -5.66 19.21 7.97
C LYS A 51 -5.49 19.66 9.43
N PHE A 52 -4.81 20.78 9.66
CA PHE A 52 -4.63 21.30 11.02
C PHE A 52 -5.95 21.78 11.64
N ARG A 53 -6.82 22.44 10.87
CA ARG A 53 -8.15 22.87 11.34
C ARG A 53 -9.07 21.70 11.68
N GLU A 54 -8.95 20.58 10.95
CA GLU A 54 -9.79 19.40 11.13
C GLU A 54 -9.29 18.48 12.26
N PHE A 55 -7.98 18.21 12.33
CA PHE A 55 -7.41 17.20 13.23
C PHE A 55 -6.51 17.76 14.34
N GLY A 56 -6.20 19.06 14.32
CA GLY A 56 -5.39 19.73 15.34
C GLY A 56 -3.90 19.32 15.36
N ASN A 57 -3.40 18.63 14.33
CA ASN A 57 -2.01 18.18 14.27
C ASN A 57 -1.38 18.36 12.89
N VAL A 58 -0.05 18.42 12.88
CA VAL A 58 0.79 18.54 11.67
C VAL A 58 1.44 17.22 11.25
N THR A 59 1.36 16.20 12.11
CA THR A 59 2.03 14.91 11.90
C THR A 59 1.38 14.15 10.75
N ASP A 60 2.17 13.41 9.97
CA ASP A 60 1.61 12.61 8.88
C ASP A 60 0.65 11.55 9.43
N ILE A 61 -0.54 11.46 8.82
CA ILE A 61 -1.51 10.43 9.18
C ILE A 61 -0.90 9.11 8.71
N PRO A 62 -0.82 8.08 9.57
CA PRO A 62 -0.38 6.77 9.13
C PRO A 62 -1.26 6.35 7.96
N LYS A 63 -0.63 6.02 6.83
CA LYS A 63 -1.37 5.59 5.64
C LYS A 63 -2.27 4.44 6.06
N SER A 64 -3.58 4.58 5.80
CA SER A 64 -4.53 3.48 6.00
C SER A 64 -4.03 2.31 5.16
N GLY A 65 -3.46 1.30 5.83
CA GLY A 65 -2.98 0.10 5.18
C GLY A 65 -4.15 -0.73 4.66
N ARG A 66 -3.83 -1.81 3.94
CA ARG A 66 -4.84 -2.83 3.61
C ARG A 66 -5.52 -3.27 4.91
N LYS A 67 -6.85 -3.19 4.97
CA LYS A 67 -7.62 -3.76 6.09
C LYS A 67 -7.16 -5.20 6.29
N ARG A 68 -6.66 -5.52 7.48
CA ARG A 68 -6.24 -6.88 7.80
C ARG A 68 -7.49 -7.75 7.90
N ILE A 69 -7.46 -8.92 7.27
CA ILE A 69 -8.57 -9.87 7.26
C ILE A 69 -8.80 -10.44 8.68
N LEU A 70 -7.76 -10.46 9.51
CA LEU A 70 -7.78 -11.07 10.84
C LEU A 70 -8.17 -10.09 11.94
N ASP A 71 -9.18 -10.47 12.71
CA ASP A 71 -9.53 -9.84 13.99
C ASP A 71 -8.44 -10.10 15.05
N ASP A 72 -8.38 -9.27 16.10
CA ASP A 72 -7.38 -9.39 17.16
C ASP A 72 -7.53 -10.70 17.95
N LYS A 73 -8.76 -11.20 18.10
CA LYS A 73 -9.02 -12.52 18.70
C LYS A 73 -8.41 -13.65 17.87
N GLN A 74 -8.64 -13.66 16.56
CA GLN A 74 -8.09 -14.69 15.66
C GLN A 74 -6.56 -14.67 15.65
N LYS A 75 -5.93 -13.50 15.76
CA LYS A 75 -4.47 -13.42 15.91
C LYS A 75 -3.98 -14.10 17.19
N LEU A 76 -4.70 -13.90 18.29
CA LEU A 76 -4.35 -14.51 19.56
C LEU A 76 -4.49 -16.04 19.50
N ASP A 77 -5.59 -16.53 18.93
CA ASP A 77 -5.83 -17.97 18.78
C ASP A 77 -4.74 -18.64 17.93
N ILE A 78 -4.33 -18.03 16.82
CA ILE A 78 -3.21 -18.49 15.99
C ILE A 78 -1.88 -18.51 16.77
N LEU A 79 -1.62 -17.49 17.59
CA LEU A 79 -0.39 -17.41 18.37
C LEU A 79 -0.32 -18.51 19.44
N LEU A 80 -1.43 -18.78 20.12
CA LEU A 80 -1.53 -19.88 21.09
C LEU A 80 -1.32 -21.23 20.38
N ASP A 81 -1.94 -21.43 19.23
CA ASP A 81 -1.81 -22.65 18.44
C ASP A 81 -0.36 -22.97 18.06
N ILE A 82 0.39 -21.95 17.66
CA ILE A 82 1.81 -22.05 17.29
C ILE A 82 2.68 -22.23 18.53
N GLN A 83 2.35 -21.58 19.65
CA GLN A 83 3.07 -21.75 20.91
C GLN A 83 2.92 -23.17 21.46
N ASP A 84 1.71 -23.74 21.38
CA ASP A 84 1.42 -25.11 21.85
C ASP A 84 2.14 -26.17 21.01
N ASN A 85 2.27 -25.95 19.70
CA ASN A 85 3.04 -26.84 18.84
C ASN A 85 3.68 -26.06 17.67
N PRO A 86 4.97 -25.69 17.80
CA PRO A 86 5.71 -24.96 16.77
C PRO A 86 5.85 -25.71 15.44
N HIS A 87 5.61 -27.03 15.42
CA HIS A 87 5.71 -27.87 14.24
C HIS A 87 4.36 -28.10 13.53
N LYS A 88 3.27 -27.47 14.01
CA LYS A 88 1.98 -27.53 13.30
C LYS A 88 2.14 -26.95 11.88
N PRO A 89 1.65 -27.65 10.85
CA PRO A 89 1.73 -27.14 9.48
C PRO A 89 0.83 -25.91 9.34
N THR A 90 1.37 -24.84 8.75
CA THR A 90 0.69 -23.54 8.62
C THR A 90 -0.68 -23.63 7.96
N ARG A 91 -0.87 -24.57 7.02
CA ARG A 91 -2.17 -24.82 6.37
C ARG A 91 -3.25 -25.28 7.35
N GLN A 92 -2.90 -26.11 8.33
CA GLN A 92 -3.85 -26.57 9.34
C GLN A 92 -4.20 -25.44 10.29
N VAL A 93 -3.22 -24.68 10.76
CA VAL A 93 -3.44 -23.50 11.62
C VAL A 93 -4.37 -22.50 10.93
N ALA A 94 -4.17 -22.24 9.64
CA ALA A 94 -5.04 -21.36 8.86
C ALA A 94 -6.49 -21.89 8.77
N ALA A 95 -6.66 -23.19 8.57
CA ALA A 95 -7.99 -23.81 8.47
C ALA A 95 -8.75 -23.79 9.80
N TYR A 96 -8.09 -24.09 10.92
CA TYR A 96 -8.72 -24.10 12.24
C TYR A 96 -9.09 -22.71 12.76
N ASN A 97 -8.35 -21.69 12.35
CA ASN A 97 -8.57 -20.30 12.78
C ASN A 97 -9.43 -19.50 11.78
N ASP A 98 -10.14 -20.18 10.87
CA ASP A 98 -10.98 -19.57 9.84
C ASP A 98 -10.26 -18.45 9.05
N VAL A 99 -8.96 -18.65 8.78
CA VAL A 99 -8.19 -17.81 7.86
C VAL A 99 -8.52 -18.21 6.43
N LYS A 100 -9.79 -18.07 6.07
CA LYS A 100 -10.39 -18.44 4.79
C LYS A 100 -11.07 -17.22 4.15
N LEU A 101 -11.46 -17.37 2.89
CA LEU A 101 -12.34 -16.39 2.22
C LEU A 101 -13.63 -16.28 3.03
N ASN A 102 -14.22 -15.09 3.11
CA ASN A 102 -15.51 -14.93 3.75
C ASN A 102 -16.55 -15.78 3.01
N ASP A 103 -17.55 -16.29 3.73
CA ASP A 103 -18.62 -17.10 3.13
C ASP A 103 -19.40 -16.33 2.03
N ASP A 104 -19.34 -14.99 2.06
CA ASP A 104 -19.94 -14.09 1.06
C ASP A 104 -19.04 -13.83 -0.17
N ASP A 105 -17.73 -14.13 -0.09
CA ASP A 105 -16.79 -13.87 -1.18
C ASP A 105 -17.15 -14.64 -2.48
N PRO A 106 -17.62 -15.90 -2.47
CA PRO A 106 -18.08 -16.58 -3.68
C PRO A 106 -19.19 -15.82 -4.41
N TYR A 107 -20.18 -15.29 -3.68
CA TYR A 107 -21.30 -14.54 -4.25
C TYR A 107 -20.82 -13.20 -4.83
N ARG A 108 -19.99 -12.45 -4.10
CA ARG A 108 -19.40 -11.20 -4.59
C ARG A 108 -18.54 -11.38 -5.83
N ARG A 109 -17.79 -12.48 -5.91
CA ARG A 109 -16.99 -12.81 -7.09
C ARG A 109 -17.86 -13.14 -8.29
N LEU A 110 -18.96 -13.87 -8.09
CA LEU A 110 -19.92 -14.18 -9.14
C LEU A 110 -20.61 -12.91 -9.66
N GLU A 111 -21.12 -12.07 -8.75
CA GLU A 111 -21.73 -10.78 -9.09
C GLU A 111 -20.76 -9.90 -9.88
N PHE A 112 -19.49 -9.81 -9.47
CA PHE A 112 -18.46 -9.10 -10.22
C PHE A 112 -18.26 -9.66 -11.64
N CYS A 113 -18.22 -10.99 -11.79
CA CYS A 113 -18.10 -11.63 -13.10
C CYS A 113 -19.29 -11.30 -14.00
N GLU A 114 -20.51 -11.33 -13.48
CA GLU A 114 -21.74 -10.97 -14.23
C GLU A 114 -21.70 -9.50 -14.66
N ILE A 115 -21.34 -8.59 -13.76
CA ILE A 115 -21.21 -7.16 -14.06
C ILE A 115 -20.16 -6.93 -15.15
N MET A 116 -19.01 -7.59 -15.07
CA MET A 116 -17.95 -7.46 -16.08
C MET A 116 -18.38 -8.04 -17.42
N ALA A 117 -19.07 -9.18 -17.44
CA ALA A 117 -19.59 -9.79 -18.66
C ALA A 117 -20.59 -8.86 -19.36
N ASN A 118 -21.55 -8.31 -18.62
CA ASN A 118 -22.54 -7.36 -19.17
C ASN A 118 -21.85 -6.12 -19.75
N ARG A 119 -20.87 -5.53 -19.05
CA ARG A 119 -20.13 -4.37 -19.56
C ARG A 119 -19.32 -4.68 -20.83
N CYS A 120 -18.78 -5.89 -20.94
CA CYS A 120 -18.10 -6.31 -22.17
C CYS A 120 -19.08 -6.49 -23.34
N GLN A 121 -20.31 -6.94 -23.07
CA GLN A 121 -21.35 -7.11 -24.07
C GLN A 121 -21.93 -5.76 -24.53
N ASP A 122 -22.16 -4.84 -23.60
CA ASP A 122 -22.69 -3.49 -23.87
C ASP A 122 -21.70 -2.61 -24.65
N ASN A 123 -20.40 -2.78 -24.39
CA ASN A 123 -19.35 -2.00 -25.04
C ASN A 123 -18.14 -2.89 -25.39
N PRO A 124 -17.97 -3.25 -26.68
CA PRO A 124 -16.82 -4.04 -27.14
C PRO A 124 -15.45 -3.39 -26.88
N LEU A 125 -15.40 -2.08 -26.65
CA LEU A 125 -14.16 -1.34 -26.32
C LEU A 125 -13.91 -1.23 -24.81
N PHE A 126 -14.80 -1.76 -23.95
CA PHE A 126 -14.70 -1.63 -22.50
C PHE A 126 -13.36 -2.16 -21.97
N ILE A 127 -12.97 -3.37 -22.37
CA ILE A 127 -11.70 -3.97 -21.96
C ILE A 127 -10.51 -3.19 -22.52
N LYS A 128 -10.58 -2.73 -23.77
CA LYS A 128 -9.51 -1.93 -24.41
C LYS A 128 -9.28 -0.59 -23.70
N ASN A 129 -10.35 0.00 -23.18
CA ASN A 129 -10.30 1.26 -22.43
C ASN A 129 -10.07 1.05 -20.93
N THR A 130 -9.93 -0.19 -20.46
CA THR A 130 -9.63 -0.51 -19.07
C THR A 130 -8.12 -0.67 -18.88
N LEU A 131 -7.56 0.12 -17.97
CA LEU A 131 -6.16 -0.01 -17.57
C LEU A 131 -6.07 -0.87 -16.30
N PHE A 132 -5.36 -1.98 -16.38
CA PHE A 132 -5.07 -2.80 -15.22
C PHE A 132 -3.72 -2.39 -14.61
N SER A 133 -3.68 -2.37 -13.29
CA SER A 133 -2.45 -2.16 -12.55
C SER A 133 -2.35 -3.14 -11.39
N ASP A 134 -1.14 -3.60 -11.12
CA ASP A 134 -0.83 -4.44 -9.97
C ASP A 134 0.39 -3.91 -9.22
N GLU A 135 0.53 -4.25 -7.94
CA GLU A 135 1.68 -3.89 -7.12
C GLU A 135 2.56 -5.12 -6.88
N ALA A 136 3.75 -5.13 -7.48
CA ALA A 136 4.76 -6.12 -7.21
C ALA A 136 5.70 -5.64 -6.09
N THR A 137 6.03 -6.52 -5.15
CA THR A 137 7.02 -6.23 -4.09
C THR A 137 8.27 -7.07 -4.35
N PHE A 138 9.40 -6.39 -4.49
CA PHE A 138 10.72 -7.00 -4.66
C PHE A 138 11.52 -6.83 -3.37
N VAL A 139 12.35 -7.81 -3.07
CA VAL A 139 13.26 -7.77 -1.92
C VAL A 139 14.66 -7.44 -2.43
N LEU A 140 15.33 -6.46 -1.81
CA LEU A 140 16.63 -5.96 -2.28
C LEU A 140 17.81 -6.90 -2.01
N ASN A 141 17.60 -7.94 -1.21
CA ASN A 141 18.61 -8.94 -0.86
C ASN A 141 18.82 -10.03 -1.94
N GLY A 142 18.26 -9.84 -3.15
CA GLY A 142 18.40 -10.79 -4.25
C GLY A 142 17.54 -12.06 -4.10
N THR A 143 16.74 -12.18 -3.05
CA THR A 143 15.86 -13.34 -2.85
C THR A 143 14.71 -13.30 -3.86
N VAL A 144 14.79 -14.15 -4.88
CA VAL A 144 13.74 -14.31 -5.89
C VAL A 144 12.61 -15.17 -5.33
N ASN A 145 11.37 -14.92 -5.77
CA ASN A 145 10.25 -15.80 -5.45
C ASN A 145 10.57 -17.21 -5.94
N LYS A 146 10.76 -18.16 -5.01
CA LYS A 146 11.13 -19.56 -5.28
C LYS A 146 10.14 -20.26 -6.24
N GLN A 147 8.90 -19.79 -6.33
CA GLN A 147 7.91 -20.34 -7.26
C GLN A 147 8.23 -20.01 -8.73
N ASN A 148 8.92 -18.90 -9.01
CA ASN A 148 9.27 -18.48 -10.36
C ASN A 148 10.66 -19.00 -10.80
N CYS A 149 11.48 -19.51 -9.88
CA CYS A 149 12.79 -20.08 -10.16
C CYS A 149 12.82 -21.57 -9.77
N ARG A 150 12.12 -22.40 -10.55
CA ARG A 150 12.17 -23.86 -10.40
C ARG A 150 13.17 -24.45 -11.38
N TYR A 151 14.25 -25.01 -10.85
CA TYR A 151 15.25 -25.73 -11.64
C TYR A 151 14.99 -27.22 -11.54
N TRP A 152 14.96 -27.91 -12.67
CA TRP A 152 14.86 -29.36 -12.73
C TRP A 152 16.29 -29.93 -12.81
N SER A 153 16.61 -30.84 -11.90
CA SER A 153 17.88 -31.58 -11.88
C SER A 153 17.59 -33.04 -11.61
N ILE A 154 18.40 -33.92 -12.17
CA ILE A 154 18.28 -35.39 -11.99
C ILE A 154 18.67 -35.77 -10.56
N GLU A 155 19.59 -35.02 -9.94
CA GLU A 155 20.04 -35.20 -8.56
C GLU A 155 19.85 -33.91 -7.76
N ASN A 156 19.64 -34.01 -6.44
CA ASN A 156 19.46 -32.87 -5.56
C ASN A 156 20.76 -32.03 -5.55
N PRO A 157 20.75 -30.77 -6.04
CA PRO A 157 21.99 -29.99 -6.17
C PRO A 157 22.53 -29.47 -4.84
N HIS A 158 21.90 -29.79 -3.70
CA HIS A 158 22.31 -29.39 -2.35
C HIS A 158 22.60 -27.88 -2.20
N LEU A 159 21.95 -27.05 -3.02
CA LEU A 159 22.10 -25.59 -2.97
C LEU A 159 21.52 -25.08 -1.65
N MET A 160 22.40 -24.64 -0.75
CA MET A 160 22.03 -23.90 0.44
C MET A 160 22.08 -22.41 0.12
N MET A 161 20.92 -21.75 0.12
CA MET A 161 20.87 -20.28 0.12
C MET A 161 20.92 -19.78 1.55
N GLU A 162 21.70 -18.74 1.80
CA GLU A 162 21.71 -18.07 3.10
C GLU A 162 20.30 -17.65 3.52
N ALA A 163 19.96 -17.92 4.78
CA ALA A 163 18.67 -17.59 5.32
C ALA A 163 18.51 -16.06 5.41
N ASN A 164 17.36 -15.56 4.94
CA ASN A 164 17.00 -14.16 4.96
C ASN A 164 17.09 -13.57 6.38
N THR A 165 17.49 -12.30 6.48
CA THR A 165 17.36 -11.48 7.70
C THR A 165 15.89 -11.29 8.10
N GLN A 166 15.62 -11.10 9.39
CA GLN A 166 14.27 -10.90 9.93
C GLN A 166 13.58 -9.63 9.38
N TYR A 167 14.35 -8.66 8.88
CA TYR A 167 13.88 -7.39 8.33
C TYR A 167 14.49 -7.12 6.95
N PRO A 168 13.97 -7.77 5.89
CA PRO A 168 14.51 -7.55 4.56
C PRO A 168 14.00 -6.23 3.97
N GLU A 169 14.89 -5.45 3.36
CA GLU A 169 14.52 -4.24 2.64
C GLU A 169 13.71 -4.56 1.38
N LYS A 170 12.63 -3.81 1.15
CA LYS A 170 11.66 -4.08 0.09
C LYS A 170 11.38 -2.84 -0.73
N VAL A 171 11.23 -3.03 -2.04
CA VAL A 171 10.77 -2.01 -2.98
C VAL A 171 9.45 -2.46 -3.57
N ARG A 172 8.47 -1.56 -3.61
CA ARG A 172 7.18 -1.78 -4.24
C ARG A 172 7.12 -1.03 -5.56
N ILE A 173 6.72 -1.72 -6.62
CA ILE A 173 6.61 -1.17 -7.97
C ILE A 173 5.18 -1.38 -8.46
N THR A 174 4.58 -0.34 -9.03
CA THR A 174 3.28 -0.44 -9.69
C THR A 174 3.49 -0.81 -11.15
N LEU A 175 3.04 -2.00 -11.53
CA LEU A 175 3.00 -2.46 -12.92
C LEU A 175 1.70 -1.96 -13.54
N LYS A 176 1.78 -1.44 -14.77
CA LYS A 176 0.61 -1.07 -15.57
C LYS A 176 0.62 -1.92 -16.82
N SER A 177 -0.43 -2.70 -17.03
CA SER A 177 -0.63 -3.44 -18.27
C SER A 177 -1.69 -2.74 -19.10
N HIS A 178 -1.30 -2.33 -20.31
CA HIS A 178 -2.23 -1.97 -21.35
C HIS A 178 -2.42 -3.20 -22.23
N VAL A 179 -3.66 -3.69 -22.34
CA VAL A 179 -3.98 -4.83 -23.20
C VAL A 179 -3.97 -4.34 -24.64
N MET A 180 -2.80 -4.39 -25.28
CA MET A 180 -2.67 -4.19 -26.72
C MET A 180 -2.73 -5.57 -27.38
N GLU A 181 -3.89 -5.94 -27.91
CA GLU A 181 -3.94 -7.01 -28.91
C GLU A 181 -3.27 -6.50 -30.18
N GLN A 182 -2.12 -7.07 -30.51
CA GLN A 182 -1.67 -7.13 -31.90
C GLN A 182 -2.61 -8.07 -32.65
N ILE A 183 -3.07 -7.57 -33.80
CA ILE A 183 -3.99 -8.20 -34.77
C ILE A 183 -3.53 -9.60 -35.16
#